data_AF-A0A3G2T6A7-F1
#
_entry.id   AF-A0A3G2T6A7-F1
#
_cell.length_a   1.000
_cell.length_b   1.000
_cell.length_c   1.000
_cell.angle_alpha   90.00
_cell.angle_beta   90.00
_cell.angle_gamma   90.00
#
_symmetry.space_group_name_H-M   'P 1'
#
loop_
_entity.id
_entity.type
_entity.pdbx_description
1 polymer ?
#
loop_
_entity_poly.entity_id
_entity_poly.type
_entity_poly.pdbx_seq_one_letter_code
_entity_poly.pdbx_strand_id
1 'polypeptide(L)'
;MMIRKNQQGVGLIEVLVALLILAVGVMGFIALQYRAIEATAESGSRIQAINLARDLAERMRVNRGAEEVYVFQLNTANTQRVFPTDCFKADCSSTDLADFDVAQIATKAREISMTANYLPCQGNKDNRRCIYVAWGETAATDGIERGNCTTGSSYEPNSTCLIMEVY
;
A
#
# COMPACT_ATOMS: atom_id res chain seq x y z
N MET A 1 -2.53 -48.33 -66.59
CA MET A 1 -3.61 -47.35 -66.31
C MET A 1 -3.20 -46.55 -65.07
N MET A 2 -2.74 -45.30 -65.23
CA MET A 2 -2.30 -44.45 -64.11
C MET A 2 -3.49 -43.65 -63.58
N ILE A 3 -3.89 -43.92 -62.34
CA ILE A 3 -4.92 -43.14 -61.63
C ILE A 3 -4.23 -41.88 -61.09
N ARG A 4 -4.48 -40.71 -61.70
CA ARG A 4 -4.12 -39.42 -61.09
C ARG A 4 -5.06 -39.16 -59.92
N LYS A 5 -4.53 -39.18 -58.69
CA LYS A 5 -5.24 -38.69 -57.50
C LYS A 5 -5.24 -37.15 -57.51
N ASN A 6 -6.42 -36.53 -57.52
CA ASN A 6 -6.54 -35.09 -57.31
C ASN A 6 -6.18 -34.75 -55.87
N GLN A 7 -5.29 -33.79 -55.68
CA GLN A 7 -4.92 -33.26 -54.37
C GLN A 7 -6.11 -32.43 -53.85
N GLN A 8 -6.83 -32.93 -52.85
CA GLN A 8 -7.88 -32.18 -52.16
C GLN A 8 -7.20 -31.25 -51.15
N GLY A 9 -6.96 -30.00 -51.54
CA GLY A 9 -6.29 -29.02 -50.70
C GLY A 9 -7.11 -28.64 -49.47
N VAL A 10 -6.79 -29.23 -48.32
CA VAL A 10 -7.35 -28.91 -47.00
C VAL A 10 -6.38 -28.11 -46.09
N GLY A 11 -5.13 -27.88 -46.52
CA GLY A 11 -4.12 -27.24 -45.68
C GLY A 11 -4.37 -25.77 -45.35
N LEU A 12 -4.96 -24.99 -46.27
CA LEU A 12 -5.16 -23.55 -46.03
C LEU A 12 -6.22 -23.28 -44.96
N ILE A 13 -7.35 -24.01 -44.99
CA ILE A 13 -8.42 -23.85 -43.99
C ILE A 13 -7.96 -24.34 -42.61
N GLU A 14 -7.17 -25.41 -42.55
CA GLU A 14 -6.60 -25.95 -41.31
C GLU A 14 -5.65 -24.95 -40.64
N VAL A 15 -4.77 -24.30 -41.41
CA VAL A 15 -3.89 -23.24 -40.90
C VAL A 15 -4.70 -22.03 -40.43
N LEU A 16 -5.73 -21.61 -41.16
CA LEU A 16 -6.59 -20.48 -40.75
C LEU A 16 -7.34 -20.78 -39.44
N VAL A 17 -7.85 -22.00 -39.27
CA VAL A 17 -8.51 -22.42 -38.02
C VAL A 17 -7.51 -22.52 -36.88
N ALA A 18 -6.31 -23.06 -37.11
CA ALA A 18 -5.25 -23.11 -36.10
C ALA A 18 -4.83 -21.70 -35.63
N LEU A 19 -4.67 -20.76 -36.56
CA LEU A 19 -4.36 -19.35 -36.24
C LEU A 19 -5.51 -18.66 -35.49
N LEU A 20 -6.76 -18.97 -35.85
CA LEU A 20 -7.93 -18.44 -35.14
C LEU A 20 -7.95 -18.91 -33.67
N ILE A 21 -7.76 -20.21 -33.44
CA ILE A 21 -7.73 -20.78 -32.09
C ILE A 21 -6.56 -20.20 -31.29
N LEU A 22 -5.37 -20.09 -31.91
CA LEU A 22 -4.20 -19.47 -31.30
C LEU A 22 -4.49 -18.02 -30.89
N ALA A 23 -5.08 -17.22 -31.78
CA ALA A 23 -5.40 -15.83 -31.52
C ALA A 23 -6.35 -15.67 -30.31
N VAL A 24 -7.41 -16.49 -30.25
CA VAL A 24 -8.33 -16.50 -29.11
C VAL A 24 -7.63 -16.93 -27.81
N GLY A 25 -6.79 -17.95 -27.87
CA GLY A 25 -6.01 -18.42 -26.71
C GLY A 25 -5.06 -17.35 -26.17
N VAL A 26 -4.35 -16.65 -27.04
CA VAL A 26 -3.44 -15.55 -26.66
C VAL A 26 -4.20 -14.37 -26.05
N MET A 27 -5.35 -13.99 -26.61
CA MET A 27 -6.19 -12.93 -26.02
C MET A 27 -6.66 -13.29 -24.60
N GLY A 28 -7.07 -14.54 -24.39
CA GLY A 28 -7.43 -15.05 -23.06
C GLY A 28 -6.26 -14.99 -22.08
N PHE A 29 -5.07 -15.42 -22.50
CA PHE A 29 -3.86 -15.35 -21.68
C PHE A 29 -3.47 -13.91 -21.31
N ILE A 30 -3.54 -12.97 -22.25
CA ILE A 30 -3.23 -11.56 -22.01
C ILE A 30 -4.18 -10.96 -20.94
N ALA A 31 -5.47 -11.29 -21.00
CA ALA A 31 -6.44 -10.82 -20.00
C ALA A 31 -6.09 -11.31 -18.58
N LEU A 32 -5.68 -12.57 -18.45
CA LEU A 32 -5.22 -13.14 -17.17
C LEU A 32 -3.92 -12.48 -16.70
N GLN A 33 -2.97 -12.26 -17.62
CA GLN A 33 -1.71 -11.61 -17.31
C GLN A 33 -1.90 -10.17 -16.79
N TYR A 34 -2.85 -9.42 -17.35
CA TYR A 34 -3.18 -8.08 -16.88
C TYR A 34 -3.69 -8.08 -15.44
N ARG A 35 -4.62 -8.97 -15.11
CA ARG A 35 -5.13 -9.14 -13.74
C ARG A 35 -4.04 -9.57 -12.76
N ALA A 36 -3.13 -10.42 -13.19
CA ALA A 36 -1.99 -10.84 -12.35
C ALA A 36 -1.06 -9.66 -12.03
N ILE A 37 -0.81 -8.76 -12.98
CA ILE A 37 0.00 -7.55 -12.75
C ILE A 37 -0.67 -6.62 -11.74
N GLU A 38 -1.97 -6.36 -11.90
CA GLU A 38 -2.76 -5.53 -10.98
C GLU A 38 -2.71 -6.08 -9.55
N ALA A 39 -2.94 -7.39 -9.38
CA ALA A 39 -2.88 -8.05 -8.07
C ALA A 39 -1.47 -8.03 -7.45
N THR A 40 -0.43 -8.14 -8.28
CA THR A 40 0.97 -8.09 -7.81
C THR A 40 1.35 -6.68 -7.37
N ALA A 41 0.94 -5.65 -8.11
CA ALA A 41 1.18 -4.25 -7.75
C ALA A 41 0.51 -3.90 -6.42
N GLU A 42 -0.76 -4.27 -6.25
CA GLU A 42 -1.49 -4.04 -5.00
C GLU A 42 -0.88 -4.79 -3.81
N SER A 43 -0.48 -6.06 -4.02
CA SER A 43 0.23 -6.83 -2.99
C SER A 43 1.56 -6.17 -2.60
N GLY A 44 2.27 -5.59 -3.57
CA GLY A 44 3.50 -4.83 -3.35
C GLY A 44 3.28 -3.60 -2.47
N SER A 45 2.28 -2.78 -2.78
CA SER A 45 1.89 -1.62 -1.96
C SER A 45 1.57 -2.05 -0.52
N ARG A 46 0.76 -3.11 -0.36
CA ARG A 46 0.40 -3.61 0.98
C ARG A 46 1.61 -4.07 1.80
N ILE A 47 2.59 -4.72 1.17
CA ILE A 47 3.84 -5.11 1.85
C ILE A 47 4.64 -3.87 2.29
N GLN A 48 4.74 -2.86 1.42
CA GLN A 48 5.43 -1.61 1.77
C GLN A 48 4.73 -0.90 2.94
N ALA A 49 3.40 -0.84 2.93
CA ALA A 49 2.62 -0.28 4.03
C ALA A 49 2.86 -1.03 5.36
N ILE A 50 2.90 -2.36 5.33
CA ILE A 50 3.19 -3.19 6.52
C ILE A 50 4.60 -2.91 7.05
N ASN A 51 5.58 -2.81 6.16
CA ASN A 51 6.96 -2.51 6.55
C ASN A 51 7.07 -1.12 7.16
N LEU A 52 6.37 -0.12 6.61
CA LEU A 52 6.35 1.23 7.15
C LEU A 52 5.70 1.27 8.54
N ALA A 53 4.53 0.63 8.70
CA ALA A 53 3.85 0.56 9.98
C ALA A 53 4.69 -0.15 11.05
N ARG A 54 5.35 -1.26 10.69
CA ARG A 54 6.23 -1.99 11.60
C ARG A 54 7.47 -1.18 11.99
N ASP A 55 8.11 -0.48 11.04
CA ASP A 55 9.25 0.40 11.30
C ASP A 55 8.88 1.49 12.32
N LEU A 56 7.73 2.15 12.11
CA LEU A 56 7.22 3.15 13.04
C LEU A 56 6.85 2.55 14.41
N ALA A 57 6.19 1.39 14.45
CA ALA A 57 5.84 0.72 15.71
C ALA A 57 7.08 0.36 16.54
N GLU A 58 8.15 -0.13 15.90
CA GLU A 58 9.40 -0.44 16.59
C GLU A 58 10.10 0.81 17.14
N ARG A 59 10.07 1.93 16.41
CA ARG A 59 10.59 3.22 16.89
C ARG A 59 9.85 3.71 18.12
N MET A 60 8.51 3.71 18.08
CA MET A 60 7.68 4.06 19.23
C MET A 60 7.93 3.13 20.43
N ARG A 61 8.12 1.83 20.18
CA ARG A 61 8.44 0.84 21.22
C ARG A 61 9.79 1.11 21.89
N VAL A 62 10.78 1.57 21.14
CA VAL A 62 12.09 1.95 21.71
C VAL A 62 11.97 3.26 22.51
N ASN A 63 11.13 4.20 22.06
CA ASN A 63 10.95 5.51 22.64
C ASN A 63 9.57 5.69 23.32
N ARG A 64 9.25 4.80 24.27
CA ARG A 64 7.92 4.74 24.91
C ARG A 64 7.51 6.01 25.67
N GLY A 65 8.48 6.83 26.07
CA GLY A 65 8.23 8.04 26.87
C GLY A 65 7.72 9.25 26.08
N ALA A 66 7.64 9.17 24.75
CA ALA A 66 7.31 10.29 23.88
C ALA A 66 6.02 10.07 23.06
N GLU A 67 5.10 9.25 23.55
CA GLU A 67 3.85 8.93 22.82
C GLU A 67 3.08 10.19 22.41
N GLU A 68 2.89 11.15 23.32
CA GLU A 68 2.17 12.39 23.03
C GLU A 68 2.79 13.17 21.87
N VAL A 69 4.12 13.11 21.73
CA VAL A 69 4.85 13.72 20.63
C VAL A 69 4.55 12.96 19.34
N TYR A 70 4.64 11.63 19.31
CA TYR A 70 4.26 10.84 18.12
C TYR A 70 2.81 11.13 17.69
N VAL A 71 1.87 11.25 18.64
CA VAL A 71 0.46 11.60 18.36
C VAL A 71 0.35 12.96 17.67
N PHE A 72 0.98 13.98 18.23
CA PHE A 72 0.89 15.33 17.68
C PHE A 72 1.58 15.42 16.31
N GLN A 73 2.79 14.86 16.23
CA GLN A 73 3.66 14.97 15.06
C GLN A 73 3.14 14.18 13.86
N LEU A 74 2.65 12.95 14.07
CA LEU A 74 2.12 12.12 12.97
C LEU A 74 0.78 12.61 12.46
N ASN A 75 0.00 13.34 13.25
CA ASN A 75 -1.33 13.80 12.82
C ASN A 75 -1.30 15.23 12.25
N THR A 76 -0.14 15.89 12.22
CA THR A 76 0.00 17.27 11.75
C THR A 76 0.95 17.35 10.55
N ALA A 77 0.41 17.63 9.36
CA ALA A 77 1.15 17.56 8.10
C ALA A 77 2.44 18.41 8.03
N ASN A 78 2.46 19.59 8.67
CA ASN A 78 3.64 20.45 8.68
C ASN A 78 4.77 19.87 9.50
N THR A 79 4.43 19.18 10.58
CA THR A 79 5.42 18.76 11.56
C THR A 79 6.00 17.39 11.20
N GLN A 80 5.31 16.62 10.36
CA GLN A 80 5.85 15.48 9.58
C GLN A 80 7.04 15.82 8.64
N ARG A 81 7.40 17.10 8.48
CA ARG A 81 8.50 17.55 7.60
C ARG A 81 9.64 18.21 8.35
N VAL A 82 9.46 18.48 9.65
CA VAL A 82 10.37 19.31 10.43
C VAL A 82 10.95 18.46 11.56
N PHE A 83 12.27 18.47 11.67
CA PHE A 83 13.00 17.86 12.78
C PHE A 83 14.10 18.84 13.19
N PRO A 84 13.99 19.50 14.36
CA PRO A 84 14.98 20.49 14.79
C PRO A 84 16.38 19.90 14.99
N THR A 85 16.46 18.63 15.38
CA THR A 85 17.70 17.93 15.71
C THR A 85 17.86 16.70 14.82
N ASP A 86 19.04 16.56 14.20
CA ASP A 86 19.42 15.36 13.45
C ASP A 86 20.02 14.32 14.40
N CYS A 87 19.19 13.35 14.82
CA CYS A 87 19.58 12.33 15.79
C CYS A 87 20.60 11.31 15.26
N PHE A 88 21.03 11.42 13.99
CA PHE A 88 22.20 10.68 13.50
C PHE A 88 23.52 11.39 13.81
N LYS A 89 23.49 12.69 14.16
CA LYS A 89 24.69 13.52 14.34
C LYS A 89 24.81 14.15 15.72
N ALA A 90 23.70 14.24 16.46
CA ALA A 90 23.66 14.81 17.80
C ALA A 90 22.91 13.88 18.75
N ASP A 91 23.21 14.01 20.05
CA ASP A 91 22.44 13.34 21.09
C ASP A 91 21.03 13.92 21.15
N CYS A 92 20.02 13.05 21.17
CA CYS A 92 18.61 13.44 21.18
C CYS A 92 17.96 13.08 22.51
N SER A 93 17.10 13.98 23.01
CA SER A 93 16.13 13.64 24.04
C SER A 93 15.05 12.71 23.47
N SER A 94 14.21 12.13 24.33
CA SER A 94 13.08 11.30 23.87
C SER A 94 12.11 12.07 22.97
N THR A 95 11.92 13.38 23.20
CA THR A 95 11.04 14.20 22.36
C THR A 95 11.70 14.54 21.02
N ASP A 96 12.99 14.89 21.02
CA ASP A 96 13.74 15.17 19.78
C ASP A 96 13.82 13.93 18.89
N LEU A 97 14.01 12.76 19.50
CA LEU A 97 14.03 11.48 18.78
C LEU A 97 12.68 11.16 18.16
N ALA A 98 11.57 11.45 18.85
CA ALA A 98 10.23 11.25 18.30
C ALA A 98 9.96 12.18 17.10
N ASP A 99 10.29 13.47 17.21
CA ASP A 99 10.17 14.44 16.11
C ASP A 99 10.98 13.98 14.89
N PHE A 100 12.22 13.56 15.12
CA PHE A 100 13.10 13.03 14.10
C PHE A 100 12.53 11.77 13.44
N ASP A 101 12.11 10.78 14.24
CA ASP A 101 11.52 9.53 13.76
C ASP A 101 10.30 9.76 12.87
N VAL A 102 9.40 10.66 13.29
CA VAL A 102 8.21 11.00 12.52
C VAL A 102 8.59 11.62 11.18
N ALA A 103 9.55 12.54 11.16
CA ALA A 103 10.00 13.14 9.91
C ALA A 103 10.68 12.12 8.98
N GLN A 104 11.45 11.16 9.51
CA GLN A 104 12.06 10.09 8.74
C GLN A 104 11.01 9.15 8.14
N ILE A 105 10.06 8.67 8.96
CA ILE A 105 8.97 7.79 8.53
C ILE A 105 8.07 8.48 7.51
N ALA A 106 7.69 9.73 7.75
CA ALA A 106 6.85 10.48 6.83
C ALA A 106 7.56 10.79 5.51
N THR A 107 8.88 11.00 5.53
CA THR A 107 9.68 11.13 4.29
C THR A 107 9.69 9.83 3.51
N LYS A 108 10.00 8.71 4.16
CA LYS A 108 9.97 7.38 3.56
C LYS A 108 8.59 7.04 2.98
N ALA A 109 7.51 7.39 3.68
CA ALA A 109 6.15 7.23 3.19
C ALA A 109 5.92 8.01 1.89
N ARG A 110 6.29 9.30 1.86
CA ARG A 110 6.10 10.17 0.68
C ARG A 110 6.89 9.69 -0.53
N GLU A 111 8.09 9.15 -0.34
CA GLU A 111 8.92 8.62 -1.44
C GLU A 111 8.24 7.47 -2.18
N ILE A 112 7.40 6.69 -1.50
CA ILE A 112 6.60 5.60 -2.07
C ILE A 112 5.12 5.99 -2.28
N SER A 113 4.81 7.29 -2.26
CA SER A 113 3.44 7.82 -2.42
C SER A 113 2.44 7.27 -1.41
N MET A 114 2.90 7.10 -0.16
CA MET A 114 2.10 6.72 0.99
C MET A 114 2.01 7.85 2.01
N THR A 115 0.97 7.78 2.83
CA THR A 115 0.81 8.63 4.02
C THR A 115 0.67 7.75 5.24
N ALA A 116 1.12 8.25 6.40
CA ALA A 116 1.01 7.53 7.66
C ALA A 116 0.59 8.47 8.79
N ASN A 117 -0.37 8.04 9.62
CA ASN A 117 -0.86 8.77 10.78
C ASN A 117 -0.98 7.83 11.99
N TYR A 118 -1.12 8.40 13.19
CA TYR A 118 -1.23 7.66 14.44
C TYR A 118 -2.50 8.07 15.20
N LEU A 119 -3.55 7.29 14.99
CA LEU A 119 -4.93 7.63 15.37
C LEU A 119 -5.45 6.65 16.42
N PRO A 120 -6.50 7.00 17.18
CA PRO A 120 -7.26 6.01 17.95
C PRO A 120 -7.74 4.87 17.04
N CYS A 121 -7.66 3.64 17.53
CA CYS A 121 -8.27 2.51 16.82
C CYS A 121 -9.79 2.63 16.88
N GLN A 122 -10.42 2.87 15.72
CA GLN A 122 -11.85 3.08 15.67
C GLN A 122 -12.64 1.85 16.11
N GLY A 123 -13.77 2.07 16.79
CA GLY A 123 -14.63 1.00 17.29
C GLY A 123 -14.21 0.38 18.63
N ASN A 124 -13.05 0.78 19.19
CA ASN A 124 -12.59 0.34 20.51
C ASN A 124 -12.71 1.45 21.55
N LYS A 125 -13.00 1.07 22.81
CA LYS A 125 -13.06 2.00 23.96
C LYS A 125 -11.83 1.89 24.89
N ASP A 126 -10.89 1.01 24.57
CA ASP A 126 -9.73 0.69 25.40
C ASP A 126 -8.55 1.67 25.24
N ASN A 127 -8.78 2.85 24.65
CA ASN A 127 -7.76 3.84 24.32
C ASN A 127 -6.59 3.30 23.47
N ARG A 128 -6.81 2.20 22.75
CA ARG A 128 -5.84 1.61 21.83
C ARG A 128 -5.57 2.55 20.67
N ARG A 129 -4.33 2.56 20.23
CA ARG A 129 -3.87 3.42 19.15
C ARG A 129 -3.42 2.57 17.97
N CYS A 130 -3.63 3.10 16.78
CA CYS A 130 -3.44 2.41 15.53
C CYS A 130 -2.59 3.28 14.61
N ILE A 131 -1.64 2.65 13.94
CA ILE A 131 -0.93 3.23 12.82
C ILE A 131 -1.79 3.02 11.58
N TYR A 132 -2.12 4.11 10.91
CA TYR A 132 -2.81 4.12 9.63
C TYR A 132 -1.76 4.37 8.56
N VAL A 133 -1.71 3.54 7.53
CA VAL A 133 -0.89 3.77 6.33
C VAL A 133 -1.77 3.65 5.10
N ALA A 134 -1.81 4.67 4.25
CA ALA A 134 -2.65 4.69 3.06
C ALA A 134 -1.84 5.02 1.81
N TRP A 135 -2.28 4.52 0.66
CA TRP A 135 -1.70 4.76 -0.66
C TRP A 135 -2.79 5.10 -1.69
N GLY A 136 -2.37 5.56 -2.87
CA GLY A 136 -3.30 5.95 -3.93
C GLY A 136 -4.10 7.19 -3.55
N GLU A 137 -5.40 7.17 -3.81
CA GLU A 137 -6.32 8.28 -3.51
C GLU A 137 -6.86 8.24 -2.07
N THR A 138 -6.36 7.32 -1.23
CA THR A 138 -6.80 7.17 0.16
C THR A 138 -5.88 7.96 1.09
N ALA A 139 -6.48 8.75 1.98
CA ALA A 139 -5.83 9.39 3.11
C ALA A 139 -5.83 8.46 4.34
N ALA A 140 -4.71 8.45 5.06
CA ALA A 140 -4.52 7.68 6.30
C ALA A 140 -5.31 8.27 7.48
N THR A 141 -6.60 8.51 7.31
CA THR A 141 -7.46 9.26 8.24
C THR A 141 -8.78 8.54 8.50
N ASP A 142 -9.49 9.01 9.53
CA ASP A 142 -10.88 8.68 9.80
C ASP A 142 -11.75 9.88 9.44
N GLY A 143 -12.84 9.66 8.71
CA GLY A 143 -13.73 10.73 8.27
C GLY A 143 -15.01 10.25 7.61
N ILE A 144 -15.98 11.17 7.47
CA ILE A 144 -17.28 10.91 6.83
C ILE A 144 -17.23 11.01 5.30
N GLU A 145 -16.16 11.55 4.76
CA GLU A 145 -15.97 11.71 3.32
C GLU A 145 -15.31 10.47 2.71
N ARG A 146 -15.52 10.26 1.41
CA ARG A 146 -14.84 9.20 0.67
C ARG A 146 -13.34 9.47 0.62
N GLY A 147 -12.54 8.41 0.63
CA GLY A 147 -11.08 8.51 0.58
C GLY A 147 -10.41 8.47 1.96
N ASN A 148 -11.14 8.18 3.04
CA ASN A 148 -10.57 7.87 4.35
C ASN A 148 -10.41 6.35 4.51
N CYS A 149 -9.52 5.90 5.40
CA CYS A 149 -9.39 4.48 5.74
C CYS A 149 -10.61 3.95 6.51
N THR A 150 -11.16 4.80 7.38
CA THR A 150 -12.32 4.48 8.20
C THR A 150 -13.35 5.59 8.20
N THR A 151 -14.59 5.22 8.50
CA THR A 151 -15.69 6.14 8.82
C THR A 151 -16.30 5.72 10.15
N GLY A 152 -15.84 6.33 11.24
CA GLY A 152 -16.15 5.85 12.58
C GLY A 152 -15.64 4.42 12.75
N SER A 153 -16.46 3.52 13.28
CA SER A 153 -16.05 2.13 13.56
C SER A 153 -15.97 1.19 12.34
N SER A 154 -16.18 1.69 11.11
CA SER A 154 -16.19 0.86 9.89
C SER A 154 -14.98 1.18 9.00
N TYR A 155 -14.39 0.13 8.43
CA TYR A 155 -13.44 0.25 7.32
C TYR A 155 -14.16 0.64 6.03
N GLU A 156 -13.59 1.53 5.23
CA GLU A 156 -14.14 1.92 3.92
C GLU A 156 -13.72 0.89 2.85
N PRO A 157 -14.64 0.11 2.25
CA PRO A 157 -14.27 -1.02 1.39
C PRO A 157 -13.46 -0.67 0.14
N ASN A 158 -13.60 0.55 -0.37
CA ASN A 158 -12.86 1.01 -1.56
C ASN A 158 -11.57 1.75 -1.21
N SER A 159 -11.20 1.80 0.08
CA SER A 159 -9.99 2.45 0.53
C SER A 159 -8.79 1.51 0.45
N THR A 160 -7.66 2.08 0.05
CA THR A 160 -6.34 1.43 -0.03
C THR A 160 -5.54 1.79 1.20
N CYS A 161 -5.74 1.02 2.27
CA CYS A 161 -5.18 1.33 3.58
C CYS A 161 -4.79 0.07 4.37
N LEU A 162 -3.82 0.25 5.27
CA LEU A 162 -3.43 -0.69 6.29
C LEU A 162 -3.60 -0.01 7.66
N ILE A 163 -4.28 -0.71 8.57
CA ILE A 163 -4.44 -0.29 9.96
C ILE A 163 -3.75 -1.33 10.83
N MET A 164 -2.80 -0.90 11.67
CA MET A 164 -2.05 -1.75 12.59
C MET A 164 -2.21 -1.25 14.02
N GLU A 165 -2.80 -2.06 14.88
CA GLU A 165 -2.86 -1.78 16.32
C GLU A 165 -1.45 -1.83 16.93
N VAL A 166 -1.16 -0.87 17.81
CA VAL A 166 0.08 -0.79 18.59
C VAL A 166 -0.25 -0.59 20.08
N TYR A 167 0.72 -0.88 20.95
CA TYR A 167 0.57 -1.09 22.40
C TYR A 167 1.40 -0.14 23.26
#